data_AF-A0AAV5TAL4-F1
#
_entry.id   AF-A0AAV5TAL4-F1
#
_cell.length_a   1.000
_cell.length_b   1.000
_cell.length_c   1.000
_cell.angle_alpha   90.00
_cell.angle_beta   90.00
_cell.angle_gamma   90.00
#
_symmetry.space_group_name_H-M   'P 1'
#
loop_
_entity.id
_entity.type
_entity.pdbx_description
1 polymer ?
#
loop_
_entity_poly.entity_id
_entity_poly.type
_entity_poly.pdbx_seq_one_letter_code
_entity_poly.pdbx_strand_id
1 'polypeptide(L)'
;CSNPCHLYVSITDQSRFYASNSLVQTPKGFASLESIADMRNTTNGQKLPLEISNRPTLTIENWNMNYVAGPLVLYIVNKQAPNFASAEVYEADGFFRKESKANALTVMSARPFSLQQKRKEKQRVFAHLTGFDTLVQDKDSCLTVYDLTGSPFPGFSMVINAPIVSLFYDLDKFNVSAGDLSAKIGISAVHTISK
;
A
#
# COMPACT_ATOMS: atom_id res chain seq x y z
N CYS A 1 -19.98 -3.16 1.87
CA CYS A 1 -19.65 -2.63 0.53
C CYS A 1 -20.93 -2.37 -0.26
N SER A 2 -21.83 -1.57 0.33
CA SER A 2 -23.03 -1.09 -0.38
C SER A 2 -22.65 -0.27 -1.60
N ASN A 3 -21.59 0.53 -1.45
CA ASN A 3 -20.78 1.04 -2.56
C ASN A 3 -19.66 0.02 -2.86
N PRO A 4 -19.25 -0.12 -4.13
CA PRO A 4 -18.18 -1.06 -4.47
C PRO A 4 -16.93 -0.80 -3.61
N CYS A 5 -16.24 -1.87 -3.25
CA CYS A 5 -14.98 -1.82 -2.53
C CYS A 5 -13.89 -2.55 -3.33
N HIS A 6 -12.65 -2.18 -3.07
CA HIS A 6 -11.46 -2.90 -3.51
C HIS A 6 -10.83 -3.61 -2.32
N LEU A 7 -10.57 -4.92 -2.46
CA LEU A 7 -9.76 -5.69 -1.51
C LEU A 7 -8.38 -5.95 -2.11
N TYR A 8 -7.35 -5.43 -1.45
CA TYR A 8 -5.96 -5.75 -1.70
C TYR A 8 -5.43 -6.70 -0.61
N VAL A 9 -4.53 -7.60 -0.98
CA VAL A 9 -3.97 -8.60 -0.08
C VAL A 9 -2.45 -8.64 -0.19
N SER A 10 -1.75 -8.61 0.94
CA SER A 10 -0.31 -8.90 1.03
C SER A 10 -0.12 -10.13 1.91
N ILE A 11 0.76 -11.03 1.48
CA ILE A 11 1.10 -12.27 2.19
C ILE A 11 2.61 -12.47 2.12
N THR A 12 3.14 -13.29 3.02
CA THR A 12 4.51 -13.81 2.90
C THR A 12 4.52 -15.14 2.16
N ASP A 13 5.69 -15.53 1.62
CA ASP A 13 5.87 -16.86 1.02
C ASP A 13 5.49 -17.99 1.99
N GLN A 14 5.82 -17.84 3.28
CA GLN A 14 5.45 -18.84 4.30
C GLN A 14 3.94 -18.93 4.53
N SER A 15 3.21 -17.82 4.33
CA SER A 15 1.76 -17.76 4.56
C SER A 15 0.95 -18.19 3.35
N ARG A 16 1.60 -18.39 2.20
CA ARG A 16 0.95 -18.75 0.94
C ARG A 16 0.06 -19.99 1.06
N PHE A 17 0.53 -21.04 1.72
CA PHE A 17 -0.26 -22.25 1.98
C PHE A 17 -1.52 -21.97 2.81
N TYR A 18 -1.46 -21.08 3.80
CA TYR A 18 -2.64 -20.74 4.60
C TYR A 18 -3.58 -19.80 3.84
N ALA A 19 -3.02 -18.86 3.06
CA ALA A 19 -3.78 -17.92 2.26
C ALA A 19 -4.55 -18.59 1.11
N SER A 20 -4.09 -19.74 0.61
CA SER A 20 -4.80 -20.50 -0.42
C SER A 20 -6.11 -21.13 0.10
N ASN A 21 -6.17 -21.43 1.40
CA ASN A 21 -7.36 -21.94 2.11
C ASN A 21 -8.16 -20.84 2.83
N SER A 22 -7.78 -19.58 2.66
CA SER A 22 -8.54 -18.43 3.15
C SER A 22 -9.30 -17.83 1.97
N LEU A 23 -10.63 -17.90 2.01
CA LEU A 23 -11.48 -17.69 0.85
C LEU A 23 -12.38 -16.47 1.03
N VAL A 24 -12.38 -15.60 0.04
CA VAL A 24 -13.31 -14.47 -0.08
C VAL A 24 -14.55 -14.93 -0.84
N GLN A 25 -15.71 -14.79 -0.23
CA GLN A 25 -16.97 -15.13 -0.89
C GLN A 25 -17.35 -14.05 -1.92
N THR A 26 -17.47 -14.44 -3.19
CA THR A 26 -17.86 -13.59 -4.32
C THR A 26 -19.23 -14.02 -4.90
N PRO A 27 -19.83 -13.25 -5.81
CA PRO A 27 -21.03 -13.69 -6.54
C PRO A 27 -20.82 -14.94 -7.41
N LYS A 28 -19.57 -15.21 -7.83
CA LYS A 28 -19.23 -16.31 -8.74
C LYS A 28 -18.66 -17.54 -8.02
N GLY A 29 -18.69 -17.56 -6.68
CA GLY A 29 -18.05 -18.59 -5.86
C GLY A 29 -17.03 -17.98 -4.91
N PHE A 30 -15.86 -18.60 -4.79
CA PHE A 30 -14.80 -18.16 -3.87
C PHE A 30 -13.54 -17.72 -4.62
N ALA A 31 -12.82 -16.74 -4.07
CA ALA A 31 -11.48 -16.36 -4.48
C ALA A 31 -10.52 -16.52 -3.29
N SER A 32 -9.38 -17.20 -3.47
CA SER A 32 -8.42 -17.35 -2.38
C SER A 32 -7.65 -16.06 -2.14
N LEU A 33 -7.26 -15.78 -0.89
CA LEU A 33 -6.41 -14.64 -0.54
C LEU A 33 -5.07 -14.70 -1.27
N GLU A 34 -4.52 -15.90 -1.49
CA GLU A 34 -3.33 -16.11 -2.33
C GLU A 34 -3.53 -15.53 -3.73
N SER A 35 -4.60 -15.94 -4.42
CA SER A 35 -4.85 -15.51 -5.80
C SER A 35 -5.00 -13.98 -5.89
N ILE A 36 -5.61 -13.36 -4.87
CA ILE A 36 -5.78 -11.91 -4.79
C ILE A 36 -4.44 -11.21 -4.54
N ALA A 37 -3.56 -11.79 -3.72
CA ALA A 37 -2.25 -11.23 -3.45
C ALA A 37 -1.34 -11.19 -4.69
N ASP A 38 -1.50 -12.18 -5.58
CA ASP A 38 -0.75 -12.29 -6.83
C ASP A 38 -1.26 -11.37 -7.95
N MET A 39 -2.45 -10.77 -7.79
CA MET A 39 -3.01 -9.85 -8.78
C MET A 39 -2.18 -8.56 -8.85
N ARG A 40 -1.47 -8.38 -9.96
CA ARG A 40 -0.61 -7.21 -10.23
C ARG A 40 -0.61 -6.84 -11.71
N ASN A 41 -0.48 -5.55 -11.98
CA ASN A 41 -0.18 -5.04 -13.30
C ASN A 41 1.27 -5.42 -13.66
N THR A 42 1.44 -6.17 -14.74
CA THR A 42 2.74 -6.71 -15.17
C THR A 42 3.71 -5.66 -15.69
N THR A 43 3.22 -4.47 -16.06
CA THR A 43 4.05 -3.38 -16.58
C THR A 43 4.65 -2.53 -15.48
N ASN A 44 3.89 -2.22 -14.42
CA ASN A 44 4.33 -1.28 -13.38
C ASN A 44 4.37 -1.88 -11.97
N GLY A 45 3.97 -3.14 -11.78
CA GLY A 45 3.97 -3.81 -10.48
C GLY A 45 2.87 -3.37 -9.52
N GLN A 46 1.95 -2.49 -9.95
CA GLN A 46 0.83 -2.02 -9.12
C GLN A 46 -0.08 -3.19 -8.78
N LYS A 47 -0.47 -3.32 -7.50
CA LYS A 47 -1.43 -4.33 -7.07
C LYS A 47 -2.79 -4.06 -7.71
N LEU A 48 -3.42 -5.11 -8.18
CA LEU A 48 -4.79 -5.09 -8.66
C LEU A 48 -5.70 -5.65 -7.56
N PRO A 49 -6.83 -5.01 -7.27
CA PRO A 49 -7.72 -5.45 -6.21
C PRO A 49 -8.72 -6.48 -6.72
N LEU A 50 -9.27 -7.25 -5.78
CA LEU A 50 -10.57 -7.87 -5.99
C LEU A 50 -11.66 -6.81 -5.79
N GLU A 51 -12.39 -6.48 -6.86
CA GLU A 51 -13.56 -5.60 -6.74
C GLU A 51 -14.77 -6.37 -6.19
N ILE A 52 -15.36 -5.86 -5.12
CA ILE A 52 -16.54 -6.40 -4.47
C ILE A 52 -17.65 -5.35 -4.59
N SER A 53 -18.69 -5.67 -5.36
CA SER A 53 -19.83 -4.79 -5.59
C SER A 53 -21.13 -5.46 -5.14
N ASN A 54 -22.15 -4.62 -4.88
CA ASN A 54 -23.52 -5.05 -4.60
C ASN A 54 -23.66 -6.00 -3.39
N ARG A 55 -22.83 -5.81 -2.34
CA ARG A 55 -22.91 -6.62 -1.11
C ARG A 55 -22.79 -5.79 0.16
N PRO A 56 -23.76 -5.89 1.09
CA PRO A 56 -23.66 -5.19 2.37
C PRO A 56 -22.46 -5.70 3.17
N THR A 57 -22.21 -7.01 3.14
CA THR A 57 -21.15 -7.70 3.88
C THR A 57 -20.08 -8.29 2.95
N LEU A 58 -18.84 -8.26 3.42
CA LEU A 58 -17.73 -9.03 2.86
C LEU A 58 -17.44 -10.19 3.80
N THR A 59 -17.54 -11.42 3.31
CA THR A 59 -17.24 -12.63 4.08
C THR A 59 -15.90 -13.20 3.63
N ILE A 60 -15.03 -13.44 4.59
CA ILE A 60 -13.74 -14.10 4.39
C ILE A 60 -13.71 -15.29 5.35
N GLU A 61 -13.61 -16.50 4.79
CA GLU A 61 -13.62 -17.74 5.54
C GLU A 61 -12.20 -18.31 5.60
N ASN A 62 -11.76 -18.70 6.78
CA ASN A 62 -10.48 -19.38 6.95
C ASN A 62 -10.73 -20.88 7.15
N TRP A 63 -10.41 -21.70 6.14
CA TRP A 63 -10.61 -23.15 6.17
C TRP A 63 -9.36 -23.92 6.61
N ASN A 64 -8.32 -23.23 7.08
CA ASN A 64 -7.16 -23.89 7.67
C ASN A 64 -7.52 -24.57 8.98
N MET A 65 -6.88 -25.70 9.26
CA MET A 65 -6.97 -26.38 10.56
C MET A 65 -6.57 -25.40 11.68
N ASN A 66 -7.37 -25.35 12.74
CA ASN A 66 -7.21 -24.42 13.87
C ASN A 66 -7.23 -22.93 13.48
N TYR A 67 -7.76 -22.58 12.31
CA TYR A 67 -7.89 -21.20 11.82
C TYR A 67 -6.55 -20.45 11.74
N VAL A 68 -5.45 -21.16 11.44
CA VAL A 68 -4.14 -20.53 11.20
C VAL A 68 -4.19 -19.75 9.89
N ALA A 69 -3.66 -18.52 9.87
CA ALA A 69 -3.67 -17.66 8.68
C ALA A 69 -2.26 -17.22 8.22
N GLY A 70 -1.27 -17.28 9.13
CA GLY A 70 0.06 -16.71 8.90
C GLY A 70 0.04 -15.16 8.81
N PRO A 71 1.21 -14.53 8.69
CA PRO A 71 1.31 -13.10 8.37
C PRO A 71 0.60 -12.73 7.06
N LEU A 72 -0.45 -11.92 7.17
CA LEU A 72 -1.20 -11.37 6.04
C LEU A 72 -1.68 -9.96 6.34
N VAL A 73 -1.93 -9.17 5.29
CA VAL A 73 -2.57 -7.85 5.37
C VAL A 73 -3.73 -7.84 4.40
N LEU A 74 -4.92 -7.48 4.90
CA LEU A 74 -6.09 -7.18 4.10
C LEU A 74 -6.30 -5.68 4.12
N TYR A 75 -6.37 -5.07 2.95
CA TYR A 75 -6.66 -3.64 2.81
C TYR A 75 -7.92 -3.47 1.98
N ILE A 76 -9.01 -3.08 2.64
CA ILE A 76 -10.34 -2.95 2.04
C ILE A 76 -10.68 -1.47 1.95
N VAL A 77 -10.90 -1.01 0.73
CA VAL A 77 -11.13 0.42 0.44
C VAL A 77 -12.47 0.60 -0.26
N ASN A 78 -13.26 1.57 0.20
CA ASN A 78 -14.47 1.99 -0.50
C ASN A 78 -14.11 2.88 -1.71
N LYS A 79 -14.72 2.66 -2.88
CA LYS A 79 -14.46 3.51 -4.08
C LYS A 79 -14.84 4.99 -3.89
N GLN A 80 -15.60 5.32 -2.85
CA GLN A 80 -15.93 6.71 -2.48
C GLN A 80 -14.88 7.39 -1.61
N ALA A 81 -13.84 6.68 -1.21
CA ALA A 81 -12.79 7.26 -0.39
C ALA A 81 -12.05 8.41 -1.12
N PRO A 82 -11.50 9.37 -0.38
CA PRO A 82 -10.59 10.37 -0.92
C PRO A 82 -9.46 9.72 -1.72
N ASN A 83 -9.01 10.42 -2.77
CA ASN A 83 -7.87 10.01 -3.61
C ASN A 83 -8.03 8.69 -4.37
N PHE A 84 -9.15 7.98 -4.22
CA PHE A 84 -9.34 6.64 -4.79
C PHE A 84 -9.04 6.55 -6.29
N ALA A 85 -9.49 7.54 -7.07
CA ALA A 85 -9.29 7.56 -8.52
C ALA A 85 -7.83 7.77 -8.95
N SER A 86 -7.00 8.32 -8.07
CA SER A 86 -5.60 8.69 -8.34
C SER A 86 -4.58 7.92 -7.49
N ALA A 87 -5.05 7.06 -6.59
CA ALA A 87 -4.21 6.33 -5.66
C ALA A 87 -3.62 5.08 -6.30
N GLU A 88 -2.35 4.85 -6.02
CA GLU A 88 -1.64 3.66 -6.45
C GLU A 88 -1.36 2.76 -5.23
N VAL A 89 -1.42 1.44 -5.40
CA VAL A 89 -1.17 0.48 -4.32
C VAL A 89 -0.11 -0.51 -4.78
N TYR A 90 0.89 -0.75 -3.94
CA TYR A 90 2.04 -1.61 -4.24
C TYR A 90 2.33 -2.58 -3.10
N GLU A 91 2.87 -3.75 -3.45
CA GLU A 91 3.50 -4.67 -2.51
C GLU A 91 4.93 -4.20 -2.24
N ALA A 92 5.38 -4.19 -0.99
CA ALA A 92 6.76 -3.79 -0.67
C ALA A 92 7.79 -4.79 -1.22
N ASP A 93 7.45 -6.07 -1.27
CA ASP A 93 8.34 -7.11 -1.81
C ASP A 93 8.49 -6.99 -3.32
N GLY A 94 9.72 -6.76 -3.77
CA GLY A 94 10.01 -6.47 -5.18
C GLY A 94 9.53 -5.09 -5.65
N PHE A 95 9.19 -4.17 -4.74
CA PHE A 95 8.72 -2.85 -5.14
C PHE A 95 9.81 -2.04 -5.84
N PHE A 96 9.55 -1.69 -7.09
CA PHE A 96 10.26 -0.65 -7.81
C PHE A 96 9.27 0.12 -8.69
N ARG A 97 9.19 1.42 -8.48
CA ARG A 97 8.38 2.33 -9.27
C ARG A 97 9.29 3.37 -9.90
N LYS A 98 9.30 3.40 -11.23
CA LYS A 98 9.96 4.47 -11.99
C LYS A 98 9.30 5.80 -11.71
N GLU A 99 10.06 6.86 -11.87
CA GLU A 99 9.57 8.22 -11.84
C GLU A 99 8.28 8.43 -12.66
N SER A 100 7.24 8.92 -11.97
CA SER A 100 5.99 9.39 -12.56
C SER A 100 5.20 10.18 -11.50
N LYS A 101 4.23 10.99 -11.94
CA LYS A 101 3.32 11.70 -11.02
C LYS A 101 2.47 10.69 -10.26
N ALA A 102 2.27 10.95 -8.97
CA ALA A 102 1.32 10.25 -8.11
C ALA A 102 0.81 11.24 -7.08
N ASN A 103 -0.51 11.28 -6.86
CA ASN A 103 -1.08 12.06 -5.77
C ASN A 103 -0.92 11.32 -4.44
N ALA A 104 -1.32 10.05 -4.44
CA ALA A 104 -1.26 9.16 -3.29
C ALA A 104 -0.69 7.81 -3.71
N LEU A 105 0.23 7.28 -2.92
CA LEU A 105 0.85 5.98 -3.15
C LEU A 105 0.88 5.20 -1.84
N THR A 106 0.24 4.04 -1.83
CA THR A 106 0.22 3.14 -0.69
C THR A 106 1.13 1.94 -0.94
N VAL A 107 2.05 1.69 -0.02
CA VAL A 107 2.86 0.47 0.00
C VAL A 107 2.40 -0.39 1.17
N MET A 108 2.08 -1.66 0.90
CA MET A 108 1.66 -2.63 1.90
C MET A 108 2.64 -3.79 1.99
N SER A 109 2.69 -4.44 3.15
CA SER A 109 3.51 -5.62 3.40
C SER A 109 3.08 -6.37 4.65
N ALA A 110 3.05 -7.70 4.60
CA ALA A 110 2.92 -8.56 5.78
C ALA A 110 4.20 -8.65 6.65
N ARG A 111 5.30 -7.99 6.23
CA ARG A 111 6.58 -7.93 6.94
C ARG A 111 7.07 -6.47 7.05
N PRO A 112 7.84 -6.11 8.08
CA PRO A 112 8.54 -4.82 8.10
C PRO A 112 9.38 -4.62 6.84
N PHE A 113 9.50 -3.39 6.37
CA PHE A 113 10.22 -3.05 5.15
C PHE A 113 10.87 -1.68 5.26
N SER A 114 11.80 -1.39 4.36
CA SER A 114 12.32 -0.05 4.14
C SER A 114 11.80 0.51 2.83
N LEU A 115 11.53 1.82 2.80
CA LEU A 115 11.07 2.55 1.63
C LEU A 115 12.04 3.70 1.34
N GLN A 116 12.43 3.85 0.07
CA GLN A 116 13.47 4.80 -0.32
C GLN A 116 13.06 5.59 -1.56
N GLN A 117 13.40 6.87 -1.57
CA GLN A 117 13.32 7.75 -2.73
C GLN A 117 14.62 8.52 -2.89
N LYS A 118 15.14 8.59 -4.12
CA LYS A 118 16.35 9.38 -4.41
C LYS A 118 16.07 10.90 -4.37
N ARG A 119 17.14 11.68 -4.27
CA ARG A 119 17.14 13.14 -4.37
C ARG A 119 16.43 13.61 -5.65
N LYS A 120 15.69 14.71 -5.57
CA LYS A 120 14.92 15.28 -6.68
C LYS A 120 14.83 16.80 -6.63
N GLU A 121 14.16 17.38 -7.62
CA GLU A 121 13.67 18.75 -7.61
C GLU A 121 12.77 19.04 -6.40
N LYS A 122 12.45 20.31 -6.18
CA LYS A 122 11.66 20.76 -5.04
C LYS A 122 10.29 20.09 -5.05
N GLN A 123 10.00 19.31 -4.01
CA GLN A 123 8.71 18.67 -3.76
C GLN A 123 8.43 18.63 -2.27
N ARG A 124 7.19 18.35 -1.90
CA ARG A 124 6.77 18.03 -0.53
C ARG A 124 6.16 16.64 -0.51
N VAL A 125 6.58 15.82 0.45
CA VAL A 125 6.08 14.46 0.64
C VAL A 125 5.64 14.29 2.08
N PHE A 126 4.45 13.73 2.25
CA PHE A 126 3.92 13.30 3.53
C PHE A 126 3.89 11.79 3.59
N ALA A 127 4.13 11.20 4.75
CA ALA A 127 3.86 9.79 4.98
C ALA A 127 2.95 9.59 6.20
N HIS A 128 2.01 8.67 6.06
CA HIS A 128 1.12 8.21 7.13
C HIS A 128 1.12 6.68 7.17
N LEU A 129 1.08 6.08 8.36
CA LEU A 129 1.02 4.63 8.54
C LEU A 129 -0.41 4.08 8.42
N THR A 130 -1.10 4.49 7.36
CA THR A 130 -2.49 4.13 7.05
C THR A 130 -2.69 4.05 5.54
N GLY A 131 -3.87 3.60 5.11
CA GLY A 131 -4.29 3.58 3.71
C GLY A 131 -4.56 4.99 3.15
N PHE A 132 -4.50 5.13 1.83
CA PHE A 132 -4.77 6.40 1.14
C PHE A 132 -6.19 6.93 1.36
N ASP A 133 -7.10 6.03 1.76
CA ASP A 133 -8.54 6.20 1.86
C ASP A 133 -9.00 6.88 3.14
N THR A 134 -8.11 7.00 4.12
CA THR A 134 -8.38 7.54 5.45
C THR A 134 -7.87 8.97 5.62
N LEU A 135 -7.52 9.65 4.53
CA LEU A 135 -6.88 10.96 4.58
C LEU A 135 -7.65 11.97 3.73
N VAL A 136 -8.56 12.65 4.40
CA VAL A 136 -9.13 13.94 3.99
C VAL A 136 -8.22 15.03 4.54
N GLN A 137 -7.68 15.87 3.66
CA GLN A 137 -6.96 17.09 4.04
C GLN A 137 -7.73 17.82 5.17
N ASP A 138 -7.05 18.05 6.29
CA ASP A 138 -7.50 18.83 7.46
C ASP A 138 -8.62 18.23 8.33
N LYS A 139 -9.03 16.97 8.14
CA LYS A 139 -10.07 16.34 8.99
C LYS A 139 -9.64 15.07 9.72
N ASP A 140 -8.63 14.37 9.22
CA ASP A 140 -8.22 13.11 9.82
C ASP A 140 -7.11 13.26 10.86
N SER A 141 -7.28 12.57 12.00
CA SER A 141 -6.34 12.56 13.12
C SER A 141 -5.14 11.63 12.91
N CYS A 142 -4.93 11.12 11.70
CA CYS A 142 -3.84 10.21 11.41
C CYS A 142 -2.51 10.94 11.51
N LEU A 143 -1.67 10.49 12.44
CA LEU A 143 -0.36 11.07 12.68
C LEU A 143 0.49 11.05 11.40
N THR A 144 0.91 12.24 10.95
CA THR A 144 1.95 12.38 9.93
C THR A 144 3.28 11.93 10.53
N VAL A 145 3.79 10.79 10.09
CA VAL A 145 5.06 10.23 10.60
C VAL A 145 6.27 10.79 9.86
N TYR A 146 6.04 11.46 8.74
CA TYR A 146 7.05 12.08 7.91
C TYR A 146 6.45 13.26 7.13
N ASP A 147 7.04 14.44 7.24
CA ASP A 147 6.76 15.61 6.38
C ASP A 147 8.09 16.21 5.97
N LEU A 148 8.43 16.07 4.70
CA LEU A 148 9.65 16.65 4.15
C LEU A 148 9.29 17.57 3.01
N THR A 149 9.65 18.84 3.19
CA THR A 149 9.71 19.83 2.12
C THR A 149 11.18 20.25 1.96
N GLY A 150 11.72 20.18 0.75
CA GLY A 150 13.12 20.52 0.51
C GLY A 150 13.33 21.12 -0.88
N SER A 151 14.35 21.97 -1.03
CA SER A 151 14.75 22.56 -2.30
C SER A 151 16.28 22.57 -2.43
N PRO A 152 16.89 21.61 -3.15
CA PRO A 152 16.25 20.45 -3.78
C PRO A 152 15.76 19.43 -2.75
N PHE A 153 14.83 18.55 -3.14
CA PHE A 153 14.35 17.50 -2.27
C PHE A 153 15.45 16.47 -2.01
N PRO A 154 15.88 16.24 -0.76
CA PRO A 154 17.04 15.40 -0.47
C PRO A 154 16.83 13.91 -0.75
N GLY A 155 15.58 13.45 -0.95
CA GLY A 155 15.25 12.02 -0.92
C GLY A 155 14.86 11.59 0.49
N PHE A 156 14.55 10.30 0.65
CA PHE A 156 14.35 9.71 1.97
C PHE A 156 14.70 8.24 1.99
N SER A 157 14.95 7.73 3.19
CA SER A 157 15.01 6.32 3.52
C SER A 157 14.31 6.14 4.86
N MET A 158 13.21 5.40 4.87
CA MET A 158 12.38 5.19 6.06
C MET A 158 12.21 3.69 6.31
N VAL A 159 12.25 3.30 7.58
CA VAL A 159 11.93 1.95 8.03
C VAL A 159 10.49 1.94 8.49
N ILE A 160 9.69 1.06 7.89
CA ILE A 160 8.26 0.90 8.14
C ILE A 160 8.04 -0.39 8.90
N ASN A 161 7.64 -0.25 10.16
CA ASN A 161 7.19 -1.35 11.01
C ASN A 161 5.67 -1.31 11.17
N ALA A 162 4.97 -1.30 10.03
CA ALA A 162 3.52 -1.23 9.93
C ALA A 162 3.07 -2.01 8.68
N PRO A 163 1.82 -2.51 8.64
CA PRO A 163 1.34 -3.27 7.49
C PRO A 163 1.19 -2.41 6.24
N ILE A 164 1.01 -1.09 6.41
CA ILE A 164 0.74 -0.13 5.33
C ILE A 164 1.41 1.20 5.64
N VAL A 165 1.94 1.85 4.60
CA VAL A 165 2.28 3.28 4.60
C VAL A 165 1.72 3.93 3.33
N SER A 166 1.19 5.13 3.44
CA SER A 166 0.78 5.95 2.29
C SER A 166 1.63 7.21 2.22
N LEU A 167 2.16 7.47 1.03
CA LEU A 167 2.87 8.68 0.65
C LEU A 167 1.94 9.61 -0.12
N PHE A 168 1.99 10.90 0.19
CA PHE A 168 1.26 11.94 -0.52
C PHE A 168 2.22 12.98 -1.06
N TYR A 169 2.03 13.34 -2.32
CA TYR A 169 2.82 14.39 -2.97
C TYR A 169 1.93 15.60 -3.20
N ASP A 170 2.41 16.78 -2.76
CA ASP A 170 1.71 18.06 -2.94
C ASP A 170 1.87 18.55 -4.37
N LEU A 171 1.15 17.93 -5.32
CA LEU A 171 1.25 18.24 -6.74
C LEU A 171 0.63 19.59 -7.11
N ASP A 172 -0.30 20.10 -6.28
CA ASP A 172 -0.92 21.41 -6.47
C ASP A 172 0.12 22.53 -6.30
N LYS A 173 1.01 22.39 -5.32
CA LYS A 173 2.10 23.34 -5.07
C LYS A 173 3.38 23.01 -5.85
N PHE A 174 3.66 21.73 -6.03
CA PHE A 174 4.88 21.22 -6.67
C PHE A 174 4.52 20.25 -7.79
N ASN A 175 4.29 20.79 -8.99
CA ASN A 175 3.89 20.01 -10.17
C ASN A 175 5.06 19.20 -10.78
N VAL A 176 5.71 18.38 -9.97
CA VAL A 176 6.85 17.53 -10.30
C VAL A 176 6.52 16.07 -10.05
N SER A 177 7.09 15.16 -10.83
CA SER A 177 6.89 13.72 -10.63
C SER A 177 7.50 13.25 -9.32
N ALA A 178 6.96 12.19 -8.70
CA ALA A 178 7.71 11.46 -7.68
C ALA A 178 8.95 10.83 -8.33
N GLY A 179 10.08 10.79 -7.61
CA GLY A 179 11.30 10.12 -8.09
C GLY A 179 11.15 8.61 -8.14
N ASP A 180 12.21 7.93 -8.56
CA ASP A 180 12.27 6.48 -8.43
C ASP A 180 12.08 6.10 -6.95
N LEU A 181 11.14 5.20 -6.73
CA LEU A 181 10.79 4.65 -5.43
C LEU A 181 11.10 3.16 -5.41
N SER A 182 11.63 2.67 -4.31
CA SER A 182 11.82 1.24 -4.10
C SER A 182 11.60 0.87 -2.64
N ALA A 183 11.22 -0.38 -2.42
CA ALA A 183 11.18 -0.96 -1.09
C ALA A 183 11.98 -2.24 -1.03
N LYS A 184 12.42 -2.57 0.19
CA LYS A 184 13.10 -3.81 0.50
C LYS A 184 12.54 -4.37 1.78
N ILE A 185 12.18 -5.65 1.76
CA ILE A 185 11.74 -6.37 2.95
C ILE A 185 12.85 -6.44 3.99
N GLY A 186 12.46 -6.29 5.25
CA GLY A 186 13.33 -6.27 6.40
C GLY A 186 13.78 -4.86 6.77
N ILE A 187 14.37 -4.77 7.96
CA ILE A 187 14.94 -3.54 8.49
C ILE A 187 16.43 -3.56 8.15
N SER A 188 16.85 -2.84 7.12
CA SER A 188 18.27 -2.58 6.90
C SER A 188 18.71 -1.47 7.85
N ALA A 189 19.43 -1.83 8.91
CA ALA A 189 19.97 -0.92 9.92
C ALA A 189 21.12 -0.04 9.39
N VAL A 190 20.89 0.69 8.29
CA VAL A 190 21.88 1.63 7.74
C VAL A 190 21.31 3.04 7.85
N HIS A 191 21.49 3.66 9.01
CA HIS A 191 21.33 5.10 9.17
C HIS A 191 22.67 5.76 8.89
N THR A 192 22.83 6.30 7.68
CA THR A 192 23.86 7.33 7.44
C THR A 192 23.24 8.67 7.81
N ILE A 193 23.52 9.15 9.02
CA ILE A 193 23.20 10.53 9.40
C ILE A 193 24.26 11.40 8.72
N SER A 194 23.96 11.89 7.51
CA SER A 194 24.72 13.00 6.93
C SER A 194 24.34 14.28 7.68
N LYS A 195 25.30 14.82 8.44
CA LYS A 195 25.25 16.18 8.99
C LYS A 195 25.22 17.24 7.90
#